data_AF-A0A7X7L187-F1
#
_entry.id   AF-A0A7X7L187-F1
#
_cell.length_a   1.000
_cell.length_b   1.000
_cell.length_c   1.000
_cell.angle_alpha   90.00
_cell.angle_beta   90.00
_cell.angle_gamma   90.00
#
_symmetry.space_group_name_H-M   'P 1'
#
loop_
_entity.id
_entity.type
_entity.pdbx_description
1 polymer ?
#
loop_
_entity_poly.entity_id
_entity_poly.type
_entity_poly.pdbx_seq_one_letter_code
_entity_poly.pdbx_strand_id
1 'polypeptide(L)'
;MAAEVAKSASMIPNQPFRAFGLALFCACSTAYLIASSTSLELQSFKNLQIGIAAAYMLDIPARVGLFYQCLLWGGVVALGVLWLAPKIYSRLFYSIDSSRAFDATAFTLGTVQILSFLANPEYLFFLKYGWQLVLVALAAIFVADLAERWKFTTAQIKETAALLVLASIGVTLSVHWSLPLGIRSLPLHQLFWILFACIIILAALCFWRQKPCWRTFETAALSCAALALLPYLSLEIYLIASKRGFHALLPFTFFIMLVVITWGGIALLMRRNPPAGDAVSFRRRFELLYLPAVVVLSHLLSDYAITAKQPQELFELANPMNGVMRLFRFGEIPIVDNLSSHVLSELWTPILYALLNGYDGSLDVLAYNFLEPLVTNLCAYYVLRRLFNNGLFALAFLLLFPYPAVIPQAHFSVAIFSVFFLDLLWRQYSQRAIVWNVFWGLFLCAWRADIGAAHILAAAFIGLLCLLRNFELSRRFAMLHVRAALIVMLSLAGIISLVMLCVQGNLLDNLIMALSYFDSAQGYGTLVLHREK
;
A
#
# COMPACT_ATOMS: atom_id res chain seq x y z
N MET A 1 -34.56 13.78 22.04
CA MET A 1 -34.52 13.08 20.74
C MET A 1 -33.32 13.42 19.84
N ALA A 2 -33.23 14.57 19.13
CA ALA A 2 -32.06 14.83 18.25
C ALA A 2 -30.70 14.95 19.01
N ALA A 3 -30.73 15.51 20.23
CA ALA A 3 -29.57 15.55 21.11
C ALA A 3 -29.23 14.20 21.76
N GLU A 4 -30.19 13.28 21.88
CA GLU A 4 -29.97 11.91 22.38
C GLU A 4 -29.46 10.97 21.29
N VAL A 5 -29.87 11.16 20.04
CA VAL A 5 -29.30 10.47 18.87
C VAL A 5 -27.85 10.92 18.64
N ALA A 6 -27.53 12.20 18.88
CA ALA A 6 -26.15 12.68 18.86
C ALA A 6 -25.33 12.12 20.04
N LYS A 7 -25.92 11.97 21.24
CA LYS A 7 -25.26 11.33 22.39
C LYS A 7 -25.03 9.84 22.17
N SER A 8 -25.98 9.11 21.57
CA SER A 8 -25.82 7.67 21.25
C SER A 8 -24.85 7.43 20.09
N ALA A 9 -24.81 8.33 19.10
CA ALA A 9 -23.82 8.28 18.01
C ALA A 9 -22.39 8.59 18.50
N SER A 10 -22.23 9.44 19.53
CA SER A 10 -20.94 9.68 20.20
C SER A 10 -20.51 8.57 21.16
N MET A 11 -21.42 7.63 21.47
CA MET A 11 -21.19 6.49 22.35
C MET A 11 -20.93 5.16 21.62
N ILE A 12 -20.87 5.13 20.28
CA ILE A 12 -20.18 4.03 19.61
C ILE A 12 -18.68 4.34 19.81
N PRO A 13 -18.01 3.75 20.80
CA PRO A 13 -16.60 4.03 20.99
C PRO A 13 -15.88 3.49 19.75
N ASN A 14 -14.61 3.86 19.56
CA ASN A 14 -13.71 3.21 18.60
C ASN A 14 -13.47 1.69 18.91
N GLN A 15 -14.52 0.92 19.18
CA GLN A 15 -14.56 -0.50 19.51
C GLN A 15 -14.10 -1.42 18.38
N PRO A 16 -14.40 -1.20 17.08
CA PRO A 16 -13.94 -2.13 16.05
C PRO A 16 -12.42 -2.14 15.90
N PHE A 17 -11.72 -1.08 16.31
CA PHE A 17 -10.26 -1.03 16.31
C PHE A 17 -9.62 -1.84 17.45
N ARG A 18 -10.37 -2.11 18.52
CA ARG A 18 -9.86 -2.76 19.74
C ARG A 18 -9.40 -4.19 19.46
N ALA A 19 -10.13 -4.94 18.65
CA ALA A 19 -9.82 -6.35 18.36
C ALA A 19 -9.03 -6.59 17.06
N PHE A 20 -8.67 -5.54 16.30
CA PHE A 20 -8.11 -5.72 14.95
C PHE A 20 -6.77 -6.47 14.97
N GLY A 21 -5.89 -6.10 15.90
CA GLY A 21 -4.59 -6.77 16.07
C GLY A 21 -4.72 -8.25 16.39
N LEU A 22 -5.61 -8.58 17.32
CA LEU A 22 -5.89 -9.97 17.70
C LEU A 22 -6.55 -10.75 16.55
N ALA A 23 -7.50 -10.14 15.84
CA ALA A 23 -8.17 -10.75 14.70
C ALA A 23 -7.18 -11.09 13.59
N LEU A 24 -6.26 -10.17 13.30
CA LEU A 24 -5.20 -10.36 12.32
C LEU A 24 -4.24 -11.49 12.74
N PHE A 25 -3.80 -11.49 14.01
CA PHE A 25 -2.96 -12.55 14.56
C PHE A 25 -3.61 -13.94 14.46
N CYS A 26 -4.88 -14.05 14.85
CA CYS A 26 -5.62 -15.31 14.78
C CYS A 26 -5.80 -15.76 13.33
N ALA A 27 -6.14 -14.85 12.41
CA ALA A 27 -6.30 -15.16 11.00
C ALA A 27 -5.00 -15.66 10.36
N CYS A 28 -3.87 -14.98 10.59
CA CYS A 28 -2.56 -15.40 10.11
C CYS A 28 -2.14 -16.76 10.70
N SER A 29 -2.40 -16.98 11.99
CA SER A 29 -2.12 -18.27 12.63
C SER A 29 -2.95 -19.41 12.04
N THR A 30 -4.24 -19.16 11.76
CA THR A 30 -5.11 -20.13 11.09
C THR A 30 -4.63 -20.44 9.68
N ALA A 31 -4.31 -19.42 8.89
CA ALA A 31 -3.77 -19.61 7.54
C ALA A 31 -2.48 -20.43 7.56
N TYR A 32 -1.58 -20.15 8.52
CA TYR A 32 -0.37 -20.94 8.71
C TYR A 32 -0.67 -22.40 9.04
N LEU A 33 -1.58 -22.68 9.98
CA LEU A 33 -1.93 -24.06 10.36
C LEU A 33 -2.45 -24.85 9.15
N ILE A 34 -3.31 -24.24 8.33
CA ILE A 34 -3.83 -24.85 7.10
C ILE A 34 -2.68 -25.09 6.10
N ALA A 35 -1.83 -24.09 5.88
CA ALA A 35 -0.68 -24.22 4.96
C ALA A 35 0.29 -25.31 5.41
N SER A 36 0.57 -25.42 6.71
CA SER A 36 1.50 -26.40 7.27
C SER A 36 0.97 -27.84 7.23
N SER A 37 -0.34 -28.03 7.14
CA SER A 37 -0.96 -29.36 7.09
C SER A 37 -1.31 -29.81 5.67
N THR A 38 -1.22 -28.92 4.68
CA THR A 38 -1.58 -29.21 3.29
C THR A 38 -0.36 -29.70 2.53
N SER A 39 -0.39 -30.94 2.05
CA SER A 39 0.62 -31.43 1.12
C SER A 39 0.40 -30.82 -0.27
N LEU A 40 1.48 -30.34 -0.88
CA LEU A 40 1.51 -29.87 -2.27
C LEU A 40 2.10 -30.92 -3.22
N GLU A 41 2.41 -32.11 -2.70
CA GLU A 41 2.92 -33.21 -3.51
C GLU A 41 1.82 -33.79 -4.38
N LEU A 42 2.14 -33.97 -5.66
CA LEU A 42 1.22 -34.49 -6.63
C LEU A 42 0.96 -35.98 -6.40
N GLN A 43 -0.25 -36.32 -5.94
CA GLN A 43 -0.63 -37.72 -5.68
C GLN A 43 -1.23 -38.43 -6.89
N SER A 44 -1.71 -37.70 -7.90
CA SER A 44 -2.32 -38.29 -9.08
C SER A 44 -2.28 -37.38 -10.31
N PHE A 45 -1.96 -37.95 -11.48
CA PHE A 45 -1.97 -37.25 -12.77
C PHE A 45 -3.35 -37.20 -13.44
N LYS A 46 -4.38 -37.83 -12.85
CA LYS A 46 -5.64 -38.16 -13.55
C LYS A 46 -6.41 -36.96 -14.10
N ASN A 47 -6.15 -35.75 -13.61
CA ASN A 47 -6.84 -34.51 -13.99
C ASN A 47 -5.89 -33.33 -14.29
N LEU A 48 -4.60 -33.57 -14.54
CA LEU A 48 -3.63 -32.49 -14.75
C LEU A 48 -3.12 -32.44 -16.20
N GLN A 49 -2.98 -31.22 -16.71
CA GLN A 49 -2.11 -30.99 -17.85
C GLN A 49 -0.66 -31.19 -17.42
N ILE A 50 0.06 -32.06 -18.13
CA ILE A 50 1.48 -32.33 -17.87
C ILE A 50 2.27 -31.09 -18.29
N GLY A 51 2.76 -30.34 -17.31
CA GLY A 51 3.66 -29.20 -17.48
C GLY A 51 4.85 -29.29 -16.51
N ILE A 52 5.65 -28.21 -16.45
CA ILE A 52 6.86 -28.15 -15.60
C ILE A 52 6.53 -28.47 -14.13
N ALA A 53 5.44 -27.94 -13.59
CA ALA A 53 5.02 -28.23 -12.21
C ALA A 53 4.72 -29.71 -11.97
N ALA A 54 4.08 -30.39 -12.94
CA ALA A 54 3.83 -31.82 -12.87
C ALA A 54 5.14 -32.64 -12.94
N ALA A 55 6.14 -32.16 -13.70
CA ALA A 55 7.48 -32.75 -13.73
C ALA A 55 8.22 -32.62 -12.39
N TYR A 56 7.95 -31.57 -11.62
CA TYR A 56 8.44 -31.39 -10.25
C TYR A 56 7.53 -32.03 -9.18
N MET A 57 6.53 -32.84 -9.57
CA MET A 57 5.58 -33.48 -8.65
C MET A 57 4.82 -32.48 -7.77
N LEU A 58 4.47 -31.31 -8.31
CA LEU A 58 3.70 -30.27 -7.62
C LEU A 58 2.23 -30.25 -8.07
N ASP A 59 1.31 -30.28 -7.11
CA ASP A 59 -0.13 -30.13 -7.34
C ASP A 59 -0.53 -28.65 -7.35
N ILE A 60 -0.63 -28.08 -8.56
CA ILE A 60 -1.02 -26.67 -8.76
C ILE A 60 -2.46 -26.40 -8.29
N PRO A 61 -3.48 -27.23 -8.61
CA PRO A 61 -4.80 -27.10 -8.02
C PRO A 61 -4.80 -27.07 -6.49
N ALA A 62 -4.02 -27.94 -5.83
CA ALA A 62 -3.91 -27.93 -4.37
C ALA A 62 -3.29 -26.63 -3.86
N ARG A 63 -2.26 -26.10 -4.52
CA ARG A 63 -1.66 -24.79 -4.19
C ARG A 63 -2.66 -23.64 -4.31
N VAL A 64 -3.45 -23.61 -5.38
CA VAL A 64 -4.50 -22.60 -5.59
C VAL A 64 -5.62 -22.76 -4.57
N GLY A 65 -6.04 -24.00 -4.31
CA GLY A 65 -7.04 -24.33 -3.28
C GLY A 65 -6.59 -23.89 -1.89
N LEU A 66 -5.33 -24.12 -1.54
CA LEU A 66 -4.72 -23.69 -0.28
C LEU A 66 -4.83 -22.17 -0.09
N PHE A 67 -4.54 -21.38 -1.13
CA PHE A 67 -4.70 -19.93 -1.08
C PHE A 67 -6.14 -19.52 -0.70
N TYR A 68 -7.13 -20.07 -1.39
CA TYR A 68 -8.54 -19.77 -1.11
C TYR A 68 -9.01 -20.27 0.26
N GLN A 69 -8.52 -21.43 0.71
CA GLN A 69 -8.81 -21.95 2.04
C GLN A 69 -8.25 -21.04 3.14
N CYS A 70 -6.99 -20.61 3.01
CA CYS A 70 -6.37 -19.65 3.92
C CYS A 70 -7.13 -18.33 3.98
N LEU A 71 -7.55 -17.80 2.81
CA LEU A 71 -8.33 -16.57 2.73
C LEU A 71 -9.70 -16.74 3.42
N LEU A 72 -10.43 -17.80 3.09
CA LEU A 72 -11.77 -18.07 3.60
C LEU A 72 -11.75 -18.29 5.12
N TRP A 73 -10.95 -19.25 5.59
CA TRP A 73 -10.92 -19.61 7.01
C TRP A 73 -10.24 -18.54 7.86
N GLY A 74 -9.16 -17.93 7.36
CA GLY A 74 -8.54 -16.77 8.02
C GLY A 74 -9.52 -15.60 8.14
N GLY A 75 -10.30 -15.33 7.09
CA GLY A 75 -11.34 -14.31 7.10
C GLY A 75 -12.47 -14.61 8.09
N VAL A 76 -12.98 -15.85 8.12
CA VAL A 76 -14.00 -16.28 9.08
C VAL A 76 -13.51 -16.13 10.53
N VAL A 77 -12.27 -16.55 10.82
CA VAL A 77 -11.66 -16.40 12.15
C VAL A 77 -11.48 -14.91 12.51
N ALA A 78 -10.98 -14.08 11.58
CA ALA A 78 -10.84 -12.65 11.81
C ALA A 78 -12.19 -12.01 12.17
N LEU A 79 -13.24 -12.27 11.38
CA LEU A 79 -14.58 -11.74 11.62
C LEU A 79 -15.15 -12.26 12.95
N GLY A 80 -14.95 -13.53 13.27
CA GLY A 80 -15.34 -14.13 14.54
C GLY A 80 -14.67 -13.44 15.72
N VAL A 81 -13.37 -13.19 15.65
CA VAL A 81 -12.61 -12.48 16.70
C VAL A 81 -13.07 -11.03 16.80
N LEU A 82 -13.22 -10.31 15.69
CA LEU A 82 -13.73 -8.94 15.69
C LEU A 82 -15.12 -8.83 16.32
N TRP A 83 -15.95 -9.87 16.19
CA TRP A 83 -17.28 -9.90 16.77
C TRP A 83 -17.30 -10.33 18.25
N LEU A 84 -16.49 -11.33 18.63
CA LEU A 84 -16.46 -11.91 19.98
C LEU A 84 -15.59 -11.11 20.96
N ALA A 85 -14.41 -10.67 20.51
CA ALA A 85 -13.42 -10.07 21.39
C ALA A 85 -13.95 -8.83 22.13
N PRO A 86 -14.69 -7.88 21.51
CA PRO A 86 -15.27 -6.76 22.25
C PRO A 86 -16.23 -7.20 23.37
N LYS A 87 -17.02 -8.25 23.13
CA LYS A 87 -17.96 -8.80 24.13
C LYS A 87 -17.21 -9.46 25.29
N ILE A 88 -16.16 -10.21 24.99
CA ILE A 88 -15.29 -10.84 25.98
C ILE A 88 -14.54 -9.78 26.79
N TYR A 89 -13.96 -8.77 26.13
CA TYR A 89 -13.24 -7.69 26.79
C TYR A 89 -14.12 -6.92 27.77
N SER A 90 -15.36 -6.61 27.38
CA SER A 90 -16.30 -5.92 28.26
C SER A 90 -16.67 -6.70 29.52
N ARG A 91 -16.46 -8.02 29.52
CA ARG A 91 -16.70 -8.89 30.68
C ARG A 91 -15.45 -9.15 31.51
N LEU A 92 -14.28 -9.25 30.87
CA LEU A 92 -13.01 -9.59 31.52
C LEU A 92 -12.32 -8.37 32.15
N PHE A 93 -12.28 -7.24 31.44
CA PHE A 93 -11.52 -6.06 31.88
C PHE A 93 -12.42 -5.02 32.54
N TYR A 94 -12.00 -4.52 33.70
CA TYR A 94 -12.78 -3.56 34.48
C TYR A 94 -12.51 -2.11 34.08
N SER A 95 -11.26 -1.77 33.71
CA SER A 95 -10.87 -0.42 33.33
C SER A 95 -10.71 -0.27 31.80
N ILE A 96 -11.05 0.92 31.29
CA ILE A 96 -10.87 1.24 29.86
C ILE A 96 -9.38 1.19 29.47
N ASP A 97 -8.47 1.47 30.40
CA ASP A 97 -7.04 1.51 30.14
C ASP A 97 -6.38 0.13 30.07
N SER A 98 -6.85 -0.87 30.82
CA SER A 98 -6.37 -2.25 30.68
C SER A 98 -6.80 -2.87 29.35
N SER A 99 -8.00 -2.55 28.86
CA SER A 99 -8.43 -2.95 27.52
C SER A 99 -7.55 -2.33 26.41
N ARG A 100 -7.13 -1.07 26.56
CA ARG A 100 -6.22 -0.41 25.60
C ARG A 100 -4.82 -1.01 25.61
N ALA A 101 -4.29 -1.33 26.79
CA ALA A 101 -3.00 -1.99 26.92
C ALA A 101 -3.04 -3.40 26.29
N PHE A 102 -4.16 -4.11 26.46
CA PHE A 102 -4.41 -5.39 25.82
C PHE A 102 -4.40 -5.28 24.29
N ASP A 103 -5.21 -4.38 23.75
CA ASP A 103 -5.32 -4.19 22.30
C ASP A 103 -3.98 -3.77 21.69
N ALA A 104 -3.25 -2.86 22.34
CA ALA A 104 -1.92 -2.43 21.91
C ALA A 104 -0.94 -3.60 21.92
N THR A 105 -1.00 -4.47 22.92
CA THR A 105 -0.11 -5.63 23.04
C THR A 105 -0.47 -6.72 22.03
N ALA A 106 -1.75 -7.03 21.85
CA ALA A 106 -2.21 -7.98 20.84
C ALA A 106 -1.94 -7.48 19.42
N PHE A 107 -2.13 -6.18 19.16
CA PHE A 107 -1.73 -5.54 17.91
C PHE A 107 -0.22 -5.64 17.69
N THR A 108 0.58 -5.38 18.72
CA THR A 108 2.03 -5.41 18.59
C THR A 108 2.56 -6.83 18.40
N LEU A 109 2.01 -7.82 19.10
CA LEU A 109 2.38 -9.23 18.94
C LEU A 109 1.86 -9.80 17.62
N GLY A 110 0.65 -9.42 17.18
CA GLY A 110 0.13 -9.70 15.85
C GLY A 110 1.02 -9.15 14.75
N THR A 111 1.45 -7.90 14.93
CA THR A 111 2.42 -7.25 14.05
C THR A 111 3.72 -8.03 14.04
N VAL A 112 4.37 -8.25 15.19
CA VAL A 112 5.65 -8.98 15.32
C VAL A 112 5.58 -10.36 14.69
N GLN A 113 4.49 -11.12 14.90
CA GLN A 113 4.34 -12.45 14.30
C GLN A 113 4.24 -12.39 12.77
N ILE A 114 3.48 -11.43 12.23
CA ILE A 114 3.50 -11.14 10.80
C ILE A 114 4.94 -10.80 10.39
N LEU A 115 5.63 -9.90 11.10
CA LEU A 115 7.00 -9.51 10.72
C LEU A 115 7.97 -10.71 10.70
N SER A 116 7.87 -11.62 11.67
CA SER A 116 8.71 -12.81 11.74
C SER A 116 8.41 -13.83 10.64
N PHE A 117 7.13 -14.06 10.31
CA PHE A 117 6.74 -14.94 9.21
C PHE A 117 7.19 -14.37 7.85
N LEU A 118 7.02 -13.05 7.69
CA LEU A 118 7.38 -12.33 6.47
C LEU A 118 8.92 -12.19 6.31
N ALA A 119 9.69 -12.13 7.41
CA ALA A 119 11.14 -11.99 7.34
C ALA A 119 11.86 -13.26 6.86
N ASN A 120 11.38 -14.46 7.22
CA ASN A 120 11.77 -15.71 6.57
C ASN A 120 10.84 -16.86 7.02
N PRO A 121 10.19 -17.58 6.08
CA PRO A 121 9.21 -18.63 6.37
C PRO A 121 9.80 -19.87 7.08
N GLU A 122 11.12 -20.07 7.05
CA GLU A 122 11.81 -21.12 7.81
C GLU A 122 11.91 -20.81 9.32
N TYR A 123 11.67 -19.56 9.74
CA TYR A 123 11.65 -19.17 11.16
C TYR A 123 10.33 -19.50 11.85
N LEU A 124 9.95 -20.77 11.77
CA LEU A 124 8.90 -21.44 12.55
C LEU A 124 9.02 -21.22 14.08
N PHE A 125 10.19 -20.78 14.54
CA PHE A 125 10.49 -20.43 15.92
C PHE A 125 9.48 -19.43 16.51
N PHE A 126 9.16 -18.35 15.81
CA PHE A 126 8.21 -17.34 16.32
C PHE A 126 6.76 -17.82 16.35
N LEU A 127 6.36 -18.75 15.47
CA LEU A 127 5.03 -19.37 15.52
C LEU A 127 4.89 -20.34 16.70
N LYS A 128 5.96 -21.07 17.05
CA LYS A 128 5.97 -22.01 18.19
C LYS A 128 5.96 -21.30 19.54
N TYR A 129 6.63 -20.15 19.66
CA TYR A 129 6.76 -19.40 20.91
C TYR A 129 5.92 -18.10 20.97
N GLY A 130 5.39 -17.62 19.85
CA GLY A 130 4.58 -16.39 19.76
C GLY A 130 3.26 -16.49 20.53
N TRP A 131 2.61 -17.65 20.48
CA TRP A 131 1.45 -17.94 21.35
C TRP A 131 1.81 -17.89 22.84
N GLN A 132 3.03 -18.30 23.22
CA GLN A 132 3.50 -18.22 24.61
C GLN A 132 3.74 -16.78 25.02
N LEU A 133 4.33 -15.95 24.15
CA LEU A 133 4.48 -14.50 24.38
C LEU A 133 3.13 -13.79 24.48
N VAL A 134 2.15 -14.13 23.64
CA VAL A 134 0.77 -13.63 23.72
C VAL A 134 0.10 -14.06 25.02
N LEU A 135 0.26 -15.32 25.44
CA LEU A 135 -0.29 -15.82 26.70
C LEU A 135 0.39 -15.19 27.93
N VAL A 136 1.70 -14.97 27.88
CA VAL A 136 2.46 -14.27 28.94
C VAL A 136 2.05 -12.82 29.03
N ALA A 137 1.85 -12.14 27.90
CA ALA A 137 1.38 -10.76 27.87
C ALA A 137 -0.09 -10.64 28.32
N LEU A 138 -0.96 -11.55 27.89
CA LEU A 138 -2.33 -11.73 28.39
C LEU A 138 -2.35 -11.90 29.90
N ALA A 139 -1.51 -12.78 30.43
CA ALA A 139 -1.40 -13.06 31.85
C ALA A 139 -0.87 -11.84 32.62
N ALA A 140 0.15 -11.14 32.11
CA ALA A 140 0.71 -9.94 32.73
C ALA A 140 -0.32 -8.79 32.78
N ILE A 141 -1.09 -8.59 31.71
CA ILE A 141 -2.15 -7.58 31.64
C ILE A 141 -3.33 -7.94 32.55
N PHE A 142 -3.72 -9.22 32.60
CA PHE A 142 -4.75 -9.71 33.51
C PHE A 142 -4.34 -9.55 34.98
N VAL A 143 -3.09 -9.87 35.33
CA VAL A 143 -2.53 -9.67 36.67
C VAL A 143 -2.48 -8.18 37.04
N ALA A 144 -2.11 -7.31 36.09
CA ALA A 144 -2.14 -5.86 36.29
C ALA A 144 -3.55 -5.29 36.50
N ASP A 145 -4.57 -5.80 35.78
CA ASP A 145 -5.98 -5.41 35.97
C ASP A 145 -6.54 -5.95 37.30
N LEU A 146 -6.15 -7.16 37.72
CA LEU A 146 -6.50 -7.72 39.02
C LEU A 146 -5.87 -6.92 40.17
N ALA A 147 -4.61 -6.52 40.03
CA ALA A 147 -3.90 -5.67 41.00
C ALA A 147 -4.54 -4.27 41.12
N GLU A 148 -5.03 -3.70 40.00
CA GLU A 148 -5.80 -2.45 39.98
C GLU A 148 -7.15 -2.60 40.71
N ARG A 149 -7.88 -3.72 40.52
CA ARG A 149 -9.11 -4.02 41.28
C ARG A 149 -8.85 -4.11 42.79
N TRP A 150 -7.64 -4.47 43.20
CA TRP A 150 -7.24 -4.67 44.60
C TRP A 150 -6.48 -3.45 45.19
N LYS A 151 -6.48 -2.30 44.49
CA LYS A 151 -5.87 -1.02 44.89
C LYS A 151 -4.35 -1.06 45.14
N PHE A 152 -3.61 -1.94 44.47
CA PHE A 152 -2.15 -1.81 44.41
C PHE A 152 -1.77 -0.65 43.47
N THR A 153 -0.73 0.11 43.81
CA THR A 153 -0.30 1.31 43.07
C THR A 153 0.03 1.01 41.61
N THR A 154 -0.79 1.54 40.70
CA THR A 154 -0.96 1.10 39.31
C THR A 154 -0.02 1.72 38.29
N ALA A 155 0.67 2.81 38.62
CA ALA A 155 1.49 3.56 37.64
C ALA A 155 2.75 2.77 37.21
N GLN A 156 3.48 2.22 38.18
CA GLN A 156 4.73 1.50 37.91
C GLN A 156 4.51 0.14 37.24
N ILE A 157 3.40 -0.55 37.51
CA ILE A 157 3.11 -1.85 36.88
C ILE A 157 2.73 -1.67 35.40
N LYS A 158 1.96 -0.62 35.07
CA LYS A 158 1.58 -0.29 33.68
C LYS A 158 2.80 0.16 32.85
N GLU A 159 3.71 0.95 33.43
CA GLU A 159 4.97 1.32 32.78
C GLU A 159 5.91 0.12 32.61
N THR A 160 6.04 -0.72 33.63
CA THR A 160 6.92 -1.92 33.56
C THR A 160 6.42 -2.93 32.53
N ALA A 161 5.09 -3.11 32.39
CA ALA A 161 4.52 -3.97 31.36
C ALA A 161 4.72 -3.41 29.94
N ALA A 162 4.53 -2.11 29.75
CA ALA A 162 4.80 -1.45 28.48
C ALA A 162 6.30 -1.50 28.12
N LEU A 163 7.18 -1.31 29.11
CA LEU A 163 8.64 -1.43 28.95
C LEU A 163 9.07 -2.87 28.67
N LEU A 164 8.45 -3.88 29.27
CA LEU A 164 8.70 -5.29 28.97
C LEU A 164 8.27 -5.66 27.57
N VAL A 165 7.12 -5.14 27.09
CA VAL A 165 6.67 -5.32 25.71
C VAL A 165 7.62 -4.62 24.74
N LEU A 166 8.00 -3.37 25.00
CA LEU A 166 8.98 -2.62 24.20
C LEU A 166 10.37 -3.26 24.20
N ALA A 167 10.84 -3.79 25.34
CA ALA A 167 12.10 -4.51 25.45
C ALA A 167 12.05 -5.84 24.71
N SER A 168 10.93 -6.57 24.77
CA SER A 168 10.73 -7.82 24.03
C SER A 168 10.73 -7.58 22.51
N ILE A 169 10.15 -6.47 22.07
CA ILE A 169 10.19 -6.03 20.66
C ILE A 169 11.61 -5.62 20.26
N GLY A 170 12.29 -4.84 21.09
CA GLY A 170 13.67 -4.41 20.84
C GLY A 170 14.65 -5.58 20.75
N VAL A 171 14.55 -6.55 21.66
CA VAL A 171 15.35 -7.78 21.63
C VAL A 171 15.00 -8.60 20.39
N THR A 172 13.72 -8.77 20.06
CA THR A 172 13.27 -9.51 18.86
C THR A 172 13.77 -8.88 17.56
N LEU A 173 13.67 -7.55 17.42
CA LEU A 173 14.16 -6.82 16.26
C LEU A 173 15.69 -6.83 16.17
N SER A 174 16.39 -6.71 17.30
CA SER A 174 17.87 -6.74 17.34
C SER A 174 18.45 -8.12 16.99
N VAL A 175 17.79 -9.20 17.41
CA VAL A 175 18.15 -10.58 17.06
C VAL A 175 17.84 -10.83 15.58
N HIS A 176 16.73 -10.32 15.04
CA HIS A 176 16.40 -10.50 13.62
C HIS A 176 17.24 -9.65 12.66
N TRP A 177 17.72 -8.46 13.06
CA TRP A 177 18.63 -7.67 12.23
C TRP A 177 20.07 -8.16 12.25
N SER A 178 20.52 -8.80 13.32
CA SER A 178 21.93 -9.26 13.44
C SER A 178 22.23 -10.57 12.70
N LEU A 179 21.23 -11.40 12.43
CA LEU A 179 21.40 -12.76 11.89
C LEU A 179 21.55 -12.86 10.35
N PRO A 180 20.87 -12.04 9.52
CA PRO A 180 21.07 -12.05 8.06
C PRO A 180 22.27 -11.22 7.58
N LEU A 181 22.78 -10.30 8.42
CA LEU A 181 23.67 -9.23 7.96
C LEU A 181 25.16 -9.56 7.85
N GLY A 182 25.63 -10.75 8.26
CA GLY A 182 27.01 -11.20 8.04
C GLY A 182 28.05 -10.07 8.15
N ILE A 183 28.01 -9.30 9.25
CA ILE A 183 28.57 -7.94 9.31
C ILE A 183 30.07 -7.94 9.01
N ARG A 184 30.39 -7.65 7.74
CA ARG A 184 31.69 -7.19 7.24
C ARG A 184 31.45 -6.06 6.25
N SER A 185 31.00 -4.91 6.77
CA SER A 185 31.16 -3.54 6.27
C SER A 185 29.88 -2.75 6.53
N LEU A 186 29.96 -1.85 7.51
CA LEU A 186 29.00 -0.76 7.73
C LEU A 186 29.28 0.31 6.66
N PRO A 187 28.44 0.49 5.62
CA PRO A 187 28.68 1.51 4.62
C PRO A 187 28.15 2.86 5.14
N LEU A 188 28.82 3.95 4.74
CA LEU A 188 28.55 5.36 5.07
C LEU A 188 27.07 5.80 5.10
N HIS A 189 26.17 5.07 4.45
CA HIS A 189 24.73 5.31 4.44
C HIS A 189 24.08 5.27 5.85
N GLN A 190 24.53 4.38 6.74
CA GLN A 190 23.97 4.30 8.10
C GLN A 190 24.45 5.45 8.99
N LEU A 191 25.69 5.91 8.77
CA LEU A 191 26.23 7.09 9.45
C LEU A 191 25.48 8.36 9.04
N PHE A 192 25.08 8.45 7.76
CA PHE A 192 24.23 9.54 7.25
C PHE A 192 22.84 9.54 7.90
N TRP A 193 22.20 8.38 8.06
CA TRP A 193 20.89 8.28 8.73
C TRP A 193 20.96 8.61 10.22
N ILE A 194 22.04 8.18 10.90
CA ILE A 194 22.29 8.53 12.31
C ILE A 194 22.53 10.04 12.43
N LEU A 195 23.33 10.64 11.55
CA LEU A 195 23.58 12.09 11.55
C LEU A 195 22.33 12.90 11.20
N PHE A 196 21.53 12.47 10.23
CA PHE A 196 20.28 13.12 9.84
C PHE A 196 19.21 13.04 10.94
N ALA A 197 19.06 11.86 11.55
CA ALA A 197 18.18 11.67 12.71
C ALA A 197 18.67 12.51 13.91
N CYS A 198 19.97 12.54 14.18
CA CYS A 198 20.56 13.39 15.21
C CYS A 198 20.34 14.88 14.94
N ILE A 199 20.42 15.33 13.68
CA ILE A 199 20.15 16.73 13.29
C ILE A 199 18.65 17.08 13.46
N ILE A 200 17.74 16.18 13.09
CA ILE A 200 16.30 16.37 13.31
C ILE A 200 15.95 16.37 14.79
N ILE A 201 16.57 15.48 15.58
CA ILE A 201 16.38 15.39 17.02
C ILE A 201 17.00 16.61 17.72
N LEU A 202 18.19 17.06 17.33
CA LEU A 202 18.82 18.29 17.83
C LEU A 202 18.01 19.52 17.45
N ALA A 203 17.47 19.60 16.23
CA ALA A 203 16.56 20.66 15.83
C ALA A 203 15.29 20.62 16.69
N ALA A 204 14.66 19.45 16.86
CA ALA A 204 13.49 19.31 17.72
C ALA A 204 13.77 19.70 19.19
N LEU A 205 14.93 19.31 19.73
CA LEU A 205 15.35 19.61 21.12
C LEU A 205 15.73 21.08 21.33
N CYS A 206 16.44 21.71 20.38
CA CYS A 206 16.75 23.14 20.41
C CYS A 206 15.49 24.01 20.29
N PHE A 207 14.49 23.55 19.52
CA PHE A 207 13.21 24.24 19.37
C PHE A 207 12.23 23.96 20.51
N TRP A 208 12.35 22.86 21.24
CA TRP A 208 11.47 22.56 22.39
C TRP A 208 11.73 23.49 23.59
N ARG A 209 12.92 24.12 23.66
CA ARG A 209 13.30 25.05 24.74
C ARG A 209 12.98 26.53 24.49
N GLN A 210 12.56 26.92 23.28
CA GLN A 210 12.15 28.31 22.99
C GLN A 210 10.75 28.34 22.36
N LYS A 211 9.91 29.34 22.67
CA LYS A 211 8.60 29.53 22.02
C LYS A 211 8.83 29.66 20.50
N PRO A 212 8.55 28.64 19.67
CA PRO A 212 9.01 28.66 18.29
C PRO A 212 8.23 29.67 17.45
N CYS A 213 8.94 30.39 16.61
CA CYS A 213 8.36 30.87 15.36
C CYS A 213 8.14 29.65 14.46
N TRP A 214 6.97 29.00 14.56
CA TRP A 214 6.60 27.83 13.73
C TRP A 214 6.87 28.05 12.23
N ARG A 215 6.75 29.31 11.78
CA ARG A 215 7.03 29.73 10.41
C ARG A 215 8.48 29.50 9.99
N THR A 216 9.46 29.81 10.84
CA THR A 216 10.89 29.64 10.50
C THR A 216 11.25 28.17 10.40
N PHE A 217 10.75 27.35 11.33
CA PHE A 217 10.95 25.89 11.30
C PHE A 217 10.33 25.26 10.05
N GLU A 218 9.10 25.64 9.72
CA GLU A 218 8.38 25.11 8.57
C GLU A 218 9.08 25.42 7.24
N THR A 219 9.63 26.63 7.12
CA THR A 219 10.43 27.06 5.96
C THR A 219 11.72 26.26 5.84
N ALA A 220 12.42 26.07 6.97
CA ALA A 220 13.64 25.28 7.01
C ALA A 220 13.36 23.82 6.63
N ALA A 221 12.30 23.23 7.19
CA ALA A 221 11.91 21.85 6.88
C ALA A 221 11.52 21.68 5.39
N LEU A 222 10.79 22.63 4.80
CA LEU A 222 10.43 22.58 3.36
C LEU A 222 11.68 22.69 2.49
N SER A 223 12.58 23.62 2.87
CA SER A 223 13.82 23.83 2.15
C SER A 223 14.72 22.60 2.22
N CYS A 224 14.84 21.96 3.38
CA CYS A 224 15.62 20.73 3.54
C CYS A 224 15.02 19.55 2.76
N ALA A 225 13.70 19.35 2.84
CA ALA A 225 13.02 18.29 2.11
C ALA A 225 13.15 18.49 0.58
N ALA A 226 13.00 19.71 0.10
CA ALA A 226 13.20 20.06 -1.30
C ALA A 226 14.65 19.83 -1.73
N LEU A 227 15.62 20.38 -1.00
CA LEU A 227 17.05 20.25 -1.30
C LEU A 227 17.52 18.80 -1.41
N ALA A 228 16.91 17.89 -0.67
CA ALA A 228 17.26 16.47 -0.74
C ALA A 228 16.74 15.78 -2.02
N LEU A 229 15.67 16.30 -2.65
CA LEU A 229 15.11 15.77 -3.92
C LEU A 229 15.83 16.33 -5.15
N LEU A 230 16.35 17.55 -5.07
CA LEU A 230 16.93 18.26 -6.22
C LEU A 230 18.11 17.54 -6.89
N PRO A 231 19.03 16.82 -6.19
CA PRO A 231 20.11 16.10 -6.85
C PRO A 231 19.60 15.05 -7.82
N TYR A 232 18.58 14.27 -7.43
CA TYR A 232 17.97 13.25 -8.30
C TYR A 232 17.29 13.88 -9.51
N LEU A 233 16.50 14.94 -9.30
CA LEU A 233 15.87 15.68 -10.41
C LEU A 233 16.90 16.29 -11.35
N SER A 234 18.00 16.84 -10.82
CA SER A 234 19.06 17.44 -11.63
C SER A 234 19.76 16.41 -12.52
N LEU A 235 19.95 15.20 -11.98
CA LEU A 235 20.55 14.09 -12.69
C LEU A 235 19.61 13.57 -13.79
N GLU A 236 18.33 13.38 -13.47
CA GLU A 236 17.32 12.99 -14.47
C GLU A 236 17.18 14.01 -15.61
N ILE A 237 17.10 15.30 -15.29
CA ILE A 237 17.05 16.36 -16.32
C ILE A 237 18.30 16.33 -17.19
N TYR A 238 19.48 16.13 -16.59
CA TYR A 238 20.72 15.98 -17.34
C TYR A 238 20.69 14.77 -18.26
N LEU A 239 20.25 13.60 -17.78
CA LEU A 239 20.18 12.38 -18.58
C LEU A 239 19.20 12.52 -19.75
N ILE A 240 18.02 13.09 -19.49
CA ILE A 240 17.01 13.39 -20.52
C ILE A 240 17.58 14.37 -21.56
N ALA A 241 18.21 15.46 -21.11
CA ALA A 241 18.81 16.45 -21.99
C ALA A 241 19.93 15.85 -22.83
N SER A 242 20.79 15.04 -22.22
CA SER A 242 21.89 14.33 -22.88
C SER A 242 21.37 13.35 -23.94
N LYS A 243 20.33 12.55 -23.63
CA LYS A 243 19.69 11.66 -24.64
C LYS A 243 19.09 12.43 -25.81
N ARG A 244 18.67 13.68 -25.60
CA ARG A 244 18.17 14.58 -26.65
C ARG A 244 19.26 15.38 -27.37
N GLY A 245 20.54 15.04 -27.14
CA GLY A 245 21.69 15.68 -27.78
C GLY A 245 22.15 16.98 -27.13
N PHE A 246 21.63 17.34 -25.96
CA PHE A 246 22.05 18.53 -25.22
C PHE A 246 23.07 18.17 -24.14
N HIS A 247 24.35 18.44 -24.42
CA HIS A 247 25.48 18.10 -23.54
C HIS A 247 26.18 19.33 -22.94
N ALA A 248 25.64 20.53 -23.15
CA ALA A 248 26.32 21.78 -22.78
C ALA A 248 26.35 22.05 -21.26
N LEU A 249 25.45 21.44 -20.49
CA LEU A 249 25.32 21.67 -19.05
C LEU A 249 25.60 20.39 -18.26
N LEU A 250 26.34 20.54 -17.16
CA LEU A 250 26.58 19.46 -16.19
C LEU A 250 25.36 19.29 -15.25
N PRO A 251 25.16 18.11 -14.62
CA PRO A 251 24.10 17.89 -13.62
C PRO A 251 24.08 18.96 -12.52
N PHE A 252 25.26 19.39 -12.07
CA PHE A 252 25.40 20.44 -11.07
C PHE A 252 24.76 21.78 -11.50
N THR A 253 24.77 22.10 -12.79
CA THR A 253 24.14 23.33 -13.29
C THR A 253 22.62 23.26 -13.18
N PHE A 254 22.04 22.12 -13.57
CA PHE A 254 20.61 21.87 -13.38
C PHE A 254 20.24 21.88 -11.90
N PHE A 255 21.08 21.35 -11.02
CA PHE A 255 20.88 21.43 -9.57
C PHE A 255 20.78 22.87 -9.08
N ILE A 256 21.73 23.74 -9.45
CA ILE A 256 21.69 25.16 -9.07
C ILE A 256 20.44 25.86 -9.62
N MET A 257 20.07 25.61 -10.87
CA MET A 257 18.84 26.15 -11.46
C MET A 257 17.60 25.71 -10.66
N LEU A 258 17.51 24.43 -10.32
CA LEU A 258 16.43 23.88 -9.50
C LEU A 258 16.40 24.49 -8.10
N VAL A 259 17.56 24.72 -7.46
CA VAL A 259 17.64 25.38 -6.15
C VAL A 259 17.05 26.78 -6.24
N VAL A 260 17.46 27.57 -7.23
CA VAL A 260 16.96 28.94 -7.43
C VAL A 260 15.44 28.95 -7.70
N ILE A 261 14.96 28.09 -8.59
CA ILE A 261 13.53 27.96 -8.90
C ILE A 261 12.74 27.55 -7.66
N THR A 262 13.23 26.56 -6.91
CA THR A 262 12.53 26.02 -5.74
C THR A 262 12.50 27.02 -4.60
N TRP A 263 13.62 27.68 -4.30
CA TRP A 263 13.66 28.74 -3.28
C TRP A 263 12.84 29.97 -3.68
N GLY A 264 12.89 30.37 -4.95
CA GLY A 264 12.01 31.42 -5.48
C GLY A 264 10.54 31.06 -5.31
N GLY A 265 10.17 29.81 -5.64
CA GLY A 265 8.83 29.28 -5.46
C GLY A 265 8.38 29.25 -4.00
N ILE A 266 9.23 28.74 -3.09
CA ILE A 266 8.96 28.74 -1.65
C ILE A 266 8.78 30.18 -1.15
N ALA A 267 9.67 31.11 -1.51
CA ALA A 267 9.57 32.51 -1.11
C ALA A 267 8.28 33.17 -1.60
N LEU A 268 7.85 32.89 -2.84
CA LEU A 268 6.58 33.39 -3.39
C LEU A 268 5.36 32.77 -2.69
N LEU A 269 5.36 31.46 -2.44
CA LEU A 269 4.29 30.77 -1.71
C LEU A 269 4.16 31.33 -0.29
N MET A 270 5.28 31.56 0.39
CA MET A 270 5.30 32.12 1.74
C MET A 270 4.84 33.58 1.81
N ARG A 271 4.98 34.36 0.72
CA ARG A 271 4.45 35.72 0.62
C ARG A 271 2.93 35.72 0.43
N ARG A 272 2.39 34.78 -0.36
CA ARG A 272 0.96 34.71 -0.68
C ARG A 272 0.13 34.05 0.41
N ASN A 273 0.63 32.95 0.97
CA ASN A 273 -0.08 32.12 1.94
C ASN A 273 0.86 31.83 3.12
N PRO A 274 1.10 32.80 4.02
CA PRO A 274 1.90 32.54 5.19
C PRO A 274 1.28 31.39 5.98
N PRO A 275 2.06 30.37 6.39
CA PRO A 275 1.51 29.27 7.15
C PRO A 275 0.86 29.80 8.41
N ALA A 276 -0.38 29.39 8.68
CA ALA A 276 -1.04 29.67 9.93
C ALA A 276 -0.15 29.15 11.07
N GLY A 277 0.21 30.04 12.00
CA GLY A 277 1.18 29.76 13.07
C GLY A 277 0.64 28.84 14.18
N ASP A 278 -0.38 28.04 13.90
CA ASP A 278 -1.00 27.11 14.85
C ASP A 278 -0.44 25.69 14.72
N ALA A 279 -0.25 25.03 15.86
CA ALA A 279 0.34 23.70 15.93
C ALA A 279 -0.51 22.61 15.23
N VAL A 280 -1.83 22.81 15.13
CA VAL A 280 -2.75 21.86 14.49
C VAL A 280 -2.54 21.84 12.98
N SER A 281 -2.47 23.01 12.36
CA SER A 281 -2.20 23.10 10.93
C SER A 281 -0.77 22.62 10.58
N PHE A 282 0.21 22.91 11.44
CA PHE A 282 1.57 22.39 11.29
C PHE A 282 1.60 20.86 11.35
N ARG A 283 1.02 20.23 12.39
CA ARG A 283 0.98 18.76 12.50
C ARG A 283 0.34 18.11 11.27
N ARG A 284 -0.75 18.69 10.77
CA ARG A 284 -1.42 18.20 9.57
C ARG A 284 -0.50 18.27 8.35
N ARG A 285 0.21 19.38 8.13
CA ARG A 285 1.19 19.52 7.04
C ARG A 285 2.37 18.58 7.23
N PHE A 286 2.92 18.50 8.43
CA PHE A 286 3.97 17.57 8.84
C PHE A 286 3.66 16.13 8.40
N GLU A 287 2.50 15.62 8.79
CA GLU A 287 2.09 14.26 8.46
C GLU A 287 1.67 14.05 6.99
N LEU A 288 1.20 15.08 6.29
CA LEU A 288 0.69 14.97 4.90
C LEU A 288 1.73 15.27 3.81
N LEU A 289 2.78 16.01 4.14
CA LEU A 289 3.78 16.49 3.18
C LEU A 289 5.19 16.06 3.55
N TYR A 290 5.63 16.34 4.78
CA TYR A 290 7.03 16.13 5.17
C TYR A 290 7.35 14.67 5.40
N LEU A 291 6.51 13.94 6.13
CA LEU A 291 6.72 12.51 6.34
C LEU A 291 6.68 11.70 5.03
N PRO A 292 5.74 11.94 4.09
CA PRO A 292 5.83 11.38 2.74
C PRO A 292 7.12 11.77 1.99
N ALA A 293 7.60 13.01 2.13
CA ALA A 293 8.87 13.40 1.51
C ALA A 293 10.05 12.58 2.08
N VAL A 294 10.05 12.24 3.36
CA VAL A 294 11.03 11.30 3.93
C VAL A 294 10.91 9.93 3.28
N VAL A 295 9.69 9.40 3.08
CA VAL A 295 9.48 8.14 2.33
C VAL A 295 10.09 8.20 0.93
N VAL A 296 9.82 9.28 0.19
CA VAL A 296 10.38 9.49 -1.16
C VAL A 296 11.91 9.50 -1.11
N LEU A 297 12.49 10.27 -0.20
CA LEU A 297 13.94 10.41 -0.09
C LEU A 297 14.64 9.12 0.32
N SER A 298 14.07 8.40 1.28
CA SER A 298 14.58 7.08 1.69
C SER A 298 14.58 6.11 0.51
N HIS A 299 13.51 6.11 -0.29
CA HIS A 299 13.35 5.24 -1.44
C HIS A 299 14.29 5.61 -2.59
N LEU A 300 14.39 6.90 -2.93
CA LEU A 300 15.35 7.36 -3.92
C LEU A 300 16.78 7.03 -3.49
N LEU A 301 17.12 7.11 -2.21
CA LEU A 301 18.46 6.75 -1.75
C LEU A 301 18.75 5.25 -1.90
N SER A 302 17.75 4.38 -1.72
CA SER A 302 17.96 2.92 -1.76
C SER A 302 17.89 2.34 -3.18
N ASP A 303 16.94 2.82 -3.98
CA ASP A 303 16.50 2.11 -5.19
C ASP A 303 16.73 2.90 -6.47
N TYR A 304 16.94 4.23 -6.38
CA TYR A 304 17.24 5.01 -7.59
C TYR A 304 18.60 4.59 -8.14
N ALA A 305 18.59 4.16 -9.40
CA ALA A 305 19.79 3.82 -10.13
C ALA A 305 19.69 4.35 -11.56
N ILE A 306 20.79 4.91 -12.06
CA ILE A 306 20.90 5.36 -13.46
C ILE A 306 20.84 4.17 -14.43
N THR A 307 21.23 2.99 -13.95
CA THR A 307 21.23 1.74 -14.71
C THR A 307 20.42 0.69 -13.97
N ALA A 308 19.54 -0.01 -14.68
CA ALA A 308 18.83 -1.15 -14.14
C ALA A 308 19.60 -2.45 -14.36
N LYS A 309 19.46 -3.41 -13.45
CA LYS A 309 19.89 -4.79 -13.70
C LYS A 309 18.90 -5.43 -14.67
N GLN A 310 19.40 -6.10 -15.70
CA GLN A 310 18.56 -6.87 -16.59
C GLN A 310 17.96 -8.07 -15.83
N PRO A 311 16.61 -8.22 -15.84
CA PRO A 311 15.95 -9.40 -15.28
C PRO A 311 16.40 -10.70 -15.97
N GLN A 312 16.41 -11.81 -15.23
CA GLN A 312 16.75 -13.13 -15.79
C GLN A 312 15.58 -13.72 -16.60
N GLU A 313 14.34 -13.46 -16.19
CA GLU A 313 13.13 -13.92 -16.88
C GLU A 313 12.79 -13.03 -18.09
N LEU A 314 13.51 -13.23 -19.19
CA LEU A 314 13.33 -12.45 -20.42
C LEU A 314 11.98 -12.67 -21.09
N PHE A 315 11.35 -13.84 -20.88
CA PHE A 315 10.01 -14.12 -21.40
C PHE A 315 8.97 -13.21 -20.75
N GLU A 316 8.97 -13.12 -19.42
CA GLU A 316 8.05 -12.23 -18.69
C GLU A 316 8.34 -10.76 -19.00
N LEU A 317 9.63 -10.38 -19.12
CA LEU A 317 10.02 -9.04 -19.52
C LEU A 317 9.54 -8.67 -20.93
N ALA A 318 9.42 -9.64 -21.85
CA ALA A 318 8.98 -9.37 -23.21
C ALA A 318 7.54 -8.82 -23.25
N ASN A 319 6.69 -9.18 -22.27
CA ASN A 319 5.30 -8.71 -22.20
C ASN A 319 5.20 -7.17 -22.11
N PRO A 320 5.76 -6.50 -21.09
CA PRO A 320 5.73 -5.05 -21.02
C PRO A 320 6.56 -4.39 -22.13
N MET A 321 7.69 -4.97 -22.54
CA MET A 321 8.54 -4.36 -23.58
C MET A 321 7.85 -4.36 -24.96
N ASN A 322 7.12 -5.42 -25.30
CA ASN A 322 6.29 -5.45 -26.51
C ASN A 322 5.14 -4.43 -26.42
N GLY A 323 4.54 -4.26 -25.24
CA GLY A 323 3.52 -3.23 -25.03
C GLY A 323 4.04 -1.81 -25.29
N VAL A 324 5.24 -1.49 -24.78
CA VAL A 324 5.90 -0.19 -25.01
C VAL A 324 6.26 -0.02 -26.49
N MET A 325 6.81 -1.06 -27.14
CA MET A 325 7.11 -1.04 -28.57
C MET A 325 5.85 -0.77 -29.40
N ARG A 326 4.75 -1.47 -29.12
CA ARG A 326 3.46 -1.30 -29.80
C ARG A 326 2.94 0.13 -29.68
N LEU A 327 3.04 0.73 -28.51
CA LEU A 327 2.67 2.13 -28.32
C LEU A 327 3.56 3.11 -29.09
N PHE A 328 4.87 3.09 -28.89
CA PHE A 328 5.75 4.15 -29.41
C PHE A 328 6.20 3.95 -30.85
N ARG A 329 6.32 2.69 -31.32
CA ARG A 329 6.76 2.37 -32.69
C ARG A 329 5.60 2.20 -33.65
N PHE A 330 4.50 1.61 -33.19
CA PHE A 330 3.36 1.26 -34.05
C PHE A 330 2.13 2.15 -33.80
N GLY A 331 2.15 3.01 -32.78
CA GLY A 331 1.05 3.94 -32.49
C GLY A 331 -0.18 3.26 -31.88
N GLU A 332 -0.03 2.04 -31.38
CA GLU A 332 -1.12 1.24 -30.85
C GLU A 332 -1.39 1.57 -29.37
N ILE A 333 -2.65 1.83 -29.03
CA ILE A 333 -3.04 2.25 -27.70
C ILE A 333 -3.17 1.01 -26.79
N PRO A 334 -2.41 0.91 -25.68
CA PRO A 334 -2.58 -0.15 -24.70
C PRO A 334 -4.03 -0.21 -24.21
N ILE A 335 -4.54 -1.41 -23.94
CA ILE A 335 -5.95 -1.73 -23.58
C ILE A 335 -6.88 -1.76 -24.78
N VAL A 336 -6.66 -0.91 -25.77
CA VAL A 336 -7.56 -0.78 -26.92
C VAL A 336 -7.11 -1.68 -28.06
N ASP A 337 -5.88 -1.49 -28.55
CA ASP A 337 -5.33 -2.21 -29.71
C ASP A 337 -4.50 -3.42 -29.31
N ASN A 338 -4.02 -3.42 -28.06
CA ASN A 338 -3.26 -4.51 -27.47
C ASN A 338 -3.59 -4.66 -25.99
N LEU A 339 -3.95 -5.87 -25.57
CA LEU A 339 -4.12 -6.21 -24.18
C LEU A 339 -2.92 -7.06 -23.71
N SER A 340 -2.03 -6.46 -22.90
CA SER A 340 -0.98 -7.23 -22.21
C SER A 340 -1.57 -7.93 -20.98
N SER A 341 -0.90 -9.00 -20.53
CA SER A 341 -1.30 -9.83 -19.38
C SER A 341 -1.57 -9.04 -18.09
N HIS A 342 -0.86 -7.93 -17.90
CA HIS A 342 -0.95 -7.08 -16.71
C HIS A 342 -1.25 -5.61 -17.04
N VAL A 343 -1.69 -5.34 -18.27
CA VAL A 343 -2.27 -4.09 -18.72
C VAL A 343 -1.40 -2.86 -18.36
N LEU A 344 -1.95 -1.78 -17.80
CA LEU A 344 -1.20 -0.55 -17.52
C LEU A 344 -0.21 -0.72 -16.36
N SER A 345 -0.44 -1.71 -15.48
CA SER A 345 0.32 -1.86 -14.23
C SER A 345 1.80 -2.18 -14.44
N GLU A 346 2.18 -2.73 -15.59
CA GLU A 346 3.58 -2.98 -15.98
C GLU A 346 4.10 -2.02 -17.06
N LEU A 347 3.22 -1.19 -17.62
CA LEU A 347 3.57 -0.30 -18.74
C LEU A 347 3.83 1.13 -18.28
N TRP A 348 3.23 1.58 -17.18
CA TRP A 348 3.24 3.01 -16.83
C TRP A 348 4.64 3.58 -16.58
N THR A 349 5.55 2.82 -15.96
CA THR A 349 6.94 3.21 -15.70
C THR A 349 7.78 3.25 -16.98
N PRO A 350 7.80 2.20 -17.84
CA PRO A 350 8.41 2.28 -19.16
C PRO A 350 7.84 3.37 -20.07
N ILE A 351 6.51 3.59 -20.05
CA ILE A 351 5.85 4.65 -20.81
C ILE A 351 6.36 6.02 -20.35
N LEU A 352 6.41 6.24 -19.02
CA LEU A 352 6.94 7.48 -18.47
C LEU A 352 8.39 7.71 -18.89
N TYR A 353 9.23 6.66 -18.84
CA TYR A 353 10.60 6.75 -19.33
C TYR A 353 10.65 7.16 -20.80
N ALA A 354 9.92 6.46 -21.66
CA ALA A 354 9.94 6.67 -23.11
C ALA A 354 9.38 8.05 -23.51
N LEU A 355 8.38 8.58 -22.79
CA LEU A 355 7.89 9.94 -22.99
C LEU A 355 8.95 11.01 -22.68
N LEU A 356 9.73 10.80 -21.62
CA LEU A 356 10.76 11.76 -21.20
C LEU A 356 12.03 11.64 -22.04
N ASN A 357 12.54 10.43 -22.23
CA ASN A 357 13.83 10.13 -22.84
C ASN A 357 13.76 9.87 -24.35
N GLY A 358 12.57 9.63 -24.90
CA GLY A 358 12.40 9.08 -26.24
C GLY A 358 12.45 7.57 -26.25
N TYR A 359 11.70 6.95 -27.16
CA TYR A 359 11.72 5.50 -27.38
C TYR A 359 12.78 5.15 -28.43
N ASP A 360 13.71 4.26 -28.09
CA ASP A 360 14.80 3.78 -28.96
C ASP A 360 14.85 2.24 -29.10
N GLY A 361 13.91 1.53 -28.47
CA GLY A 361 13.87 0.07 -28.45
C GLY A 361 14.86 -0.60 -27.48
N SER A 362 15.59 0.18 -26.68
CA SER A 362 16.47 -0.35 -25.63
C SER A 362 15.71 -0.78 -24.37
N LEU A 363 16.39 -1.53 -23.50
CA LEU A 363 15.90 -1.89 -22.17
C LEU A 363 16.18 -0.78 -21.13
N ASP A 364 16.66 0.39 -21.54
CA ASP A 364 16.93 1.51 -20.62
C ASP A 364 15.66 1.99 -19.90
N VAL A 365 14.49 1.69 -20.45
CA VAL A 365 13.17 1.95 -19.84
C VAL A 365 13.04 1.36 -18.43
N LEU A 366 13.78 0.28 -18.14
CA LEU A 366 13.80 -0.38 -16.83
C LEU A 366 14.45 0.48 -15.74
N ALA A 367 15.21 1.53 -16.11
CA ALA A 367 15.75 2.49 -15.17
C ALA A 367 14.66 3.20 -14.36
N TYR A 368 13.41 3.19 -14.81
CA TYR A 368 12.28 3.82 -14.09
C TYR A 368 11.49 2.85 -13.20
N ASN A 369 11.86 1.57 -13.15
CA ASN A 369 11.17 0.59 -12.32
C ASN A 369 11.23 0.92 -10.82
N PHE A 370 12.19 1.75 -10.37
CA PHE A 370 12.23 2.23 -8.97
C PHE A 370 10.98 3.01 -8.56
N LEU A 371 10.22 3.57 -9.51
CA LEU A 371 9.00 4.34 -9.21
C LEU A 371 7.86 3.45 -8.71
N GLU A 372 7.83 2.17 -9.08
CA GLU A 372 6.79 1.25 -8.63
C GLU A 372 6.82 1.03 -7.11
N PRO A 373 7.92 0.55 -6.51
CA PRO A 373 7.99 0.41 -5.06
C PRO A 373 7.91 1.77 -4.35
N LEU A 374 8.29 2.89 -4.98
CA LEU A 374 8.05 4.23 -4.43
C LEU A 374 6.55 4.51 -4.25
N VAL A 375 5.75 4.28 -5.30
CA VAL A 375 4.30 4.47 -5.25
C VAL A 375 3.70 3.53 -4.21
N THR A 376 4.12 2.27 -4.17
CA THR A 376 3.74 1.30 -3.14
C THR A 376 3.99 1.83 -1.73
N ASN A 377 5.19 2.35 -1.48
CA ASN A 377 5.58 2.85 -0.17
C ASN A 377 4.75 4.06 0.26
N LEU A 378 4.45 4.96 -0.66
CA LEU A 378 3.56 6.09 -0.40
C LEU A 378 2.12 5.65 -0.10
N CYS A 379 1.59 4.68 -0.85
CA CYS A 379 0.27 4.11 -0.60
C CYS A 379 0.21 3.48 0.80
N ALA A 380 1.19 2.65 1.13
CA ALA A 380 1.31 2.01 2.44
C ALA A 380 1.38 3.04 3.56
N TYR A 381 2.18 4.10 3.40
CA TYR A 381 2.26 5.18 4.40
C TYR A 381 0.89 5.80 4.70
N TYR A 382 0.09 6.17 3.69
CA TYR A 382 -1.21 6.80 3.93
C TYR A 382 -2.21 5.86 4.60
N VAL A 383 -2.13 4.57 4.28
CA VAL A 383 -2.97 3.53 4.88
C VAL A 383 -2.59 3.33 6.33
N LEU A 384 -1.31 3.08 6.61
CA LEU A 384 -0.76 2.93 7.96
C LEU A 384 -1.02 4.18 8.80
N ARG A 385 -0.90 5.38 8.23
CA ARG A 385 -1.22 6.62 8.92
C ARG A 385 -2.68 6.66 9.37
N ARG A 386 -3.61 6.24 8.52
CA ARG A 386 -5.04 6.17 8.90
C ARG A 386 -5.29 5.06 9.91
N LEU A 387 -4.59 3.93 9.79
CA LEU A 387 -4.71 2.80 10.72
C LEU A 387 -4.17 3.16 12.12
N PHE A 388 -3.00 3.79 12.21
CA PHE A 388 -2.37 4.15 13.48
C PHE A 388 -2.84 5.49 14.04
N ASN A 389 -3.56 6.27 13.22
CA ASN A 389 -3.93 7.66 13.52
C ASN A 389 -2.70 8.51 13.94
N ASN A 390 -1.52 8.17 13.41
CA ASN A 390 -0.24 8.79 13.74
C ASN A 390 0.75 8.61 12.59
N GLY A 391 1.16 9.72 11.96
CA GLY A 391 2.07 9.70 10.81
C GLY A 391 3.49 9.25 11.16
N LEU A 392 4.00 9.58 12.36
CA LEU A 392 5.34 9.16 12.78
C LEU A 392 5.42 7.66 12.99
N PHE A 393 4.39 7.06 13.60
CA PHE A 393 4.31 5.61 13.72
C PHE A 393 4.19 4.93 12.36
N ALA A 394 3.43 5.50 11.43
CA ALA A 394 3.33 4.98 10.07
C ALA A 394 4.68 5.02 9.34
N LEU A 395 5.42 6.12 9.46
CA LEU A 395 6.77 6.23 8.91
C LEU A 395 7.75 5.27 9.58
N ALA A 396 7.76 5.20 10.91
CA ALA A 396 8.63 4.29 11.65
C ALA A 396 8.36 2.83 11.28
N PHE A 397 7.09 2.45 11.17
CA PHE A 397 6.70 1.14 10.67
C PHE A 397 7.24 0.92 9.26
N LEU A 398 7.04 1.88 8.35
CA LEU A 398 7.49 1.78 6.98
C LEU A 398 9.01 1.63 6.83
N LEU A 399 9.79 2.34 7.64
CA LEU A 399 11.25 2.33 7.57
C LEU A 399 11.87 1.12 8.29
N LEU A 400 11.24 0.66 9.37
CA LEU A 400 11.78 -0.45 10.18
C LEU A 400 11.27 -1.81 9.71
N PHE A 401 10.16 -1.84 8.98
CA PHE A 401 9.55 -3.08 8.53
C PHE A 401 9.86 -3.35 7.04
N PRO A 402 10.51 -4.49 6.69
CA PRO A 402 10.83 -4.84 5.31
C PRO A 402 9.60 -5.39 4.57
N TYR A 403 8.50 -4.65 4.55
CA TYR A 403 7.28 -5.06 3.86
C TYR A 403 7.35 -5.06 2.32
N PRO A 404 8.20 -4.30 1.61
CA PRO A 404 8.16 -4.31 0.15
C PRO A 404 8.43 -5.68 -0.47
N ALA A 405 9.19 -6.53 0.24
CA ALA A 405 9.44 -7.91 -0.19
C ALA A 405 8.23 -8.85 0.02
N VAL A 406 7.19 -8.41 0.72
CA VAL A 406 6.17 -9.30 1.27
C VAL A 406 4.72 -8.81 1.14
N ILE A 407 4.51 -7.50 1.05
CA ILE A 407 3.25 -6.90 0.61
C ILE A 407 3.11 -7.17 -0.89
N PRO A 408 1.86 -7.32 -1.39
CA PRO A 408 1.60 -7.69 -2.77
C PRO A 408 2.47 -6.89 -3.75
N GLN A 409 3.00 -7.61 -4.76
CA GLN A 409 3.91 -7.09 -5.80
C GLN A 409 3.52 -5.67 -6.20
N ALA A 410 4.49 -4.79 -6.46
CA ALA A 410 4.28 -3.34 -6.58
C ALA A 410 3.04 -2.96 -7.44
N HIS A 411 2.79 -3.70 -8.53
CA HIS A 411 1.63 -3.59 -9.41
C HIS A 411 0.25 -3.72 -8.72
N PHE A 412 0.14 -4.40 -7.57
CA PHE A 412 -1.09 -4.52 -6.77
C PHE A 412 -1.28 -3.42 -5.74
N SER A 413 -0.26 -2.59 -5.49
CA SER A 413 -0.28 -1.65 -4.37
C SER A 413 -1.34 -0.55 -4.53
N VAL A 414 -1.70 -0.25 -5.78
CA VAL A 414 -2.79 0.67 -6.12
C VAL A 414 -4.14 0.13 -5.64
N ALA A 415 -4.33 -1.20 -5.56
CA ALA A 415 -5.55 -1.81 -5.05
C ALA A 415 -5.87 -1.41 -3.60
N ILE A 416 -4.85 -1.01 -2.82
CA ILE A 416 -5.05 -0.61 -1.43
C ILE A 416 -5.97 0.63 -1.35
N PHE A 417 -5.96 1.51 -2.36
CA PHE A 417 -6.86 2.66 -2.36
C PHE A 417 -8.34 2.28 -2.45
N SER A 418 -8.66 1.09 -2.97
CA SER A 418 -10.02 0.55 -3.00
C SER A 418 -10.67 0.57 -1.62
N VAL A 419 -9.90 0.33 -0.55
CA VAL A 419 -10.40 0.40 0.83
C VAL A 419 -10.98 1.77 1.15
N PHE A 420 -10.38 2.87 0.68
CA PHE A 420 -10.90 4.22 0.95
C PHE A 420 -12.14 4.54 0.12
N PHE A 421 -12.21 4.07 -1.13
CA PHE A 421 -13.39 4.24 -1.97
C PHE A 421 -14.58 3.45 -1.43
N LEU A 422 -14.34 2.22 -0.98
CA LEU A 422 -15.34 1.37 -0.34
C LEU A 422 -15.78 1.94 1.02
N ASP A 423 -14.86 2.46 1.84
CA ASP A 423 -15.19 3.16 3.10
C ASP A 423 -16.02 4.43 2.83
N LEU A 424 -15.71 5.18 1.77
CA LEU A 424 -16.50 6.33 1.35
C LEU A 424 -17.93 5.91 0.94
N LEU A 425 -18.07 4.82 0.19
CA LEU A 425 -19.38 4.27 -0.21
C LEU A 425 -20.20 3.84 1.01
N TRP A 426 -19.56 3.14 1.95
CA TRP A 426 -20.18 2.62 3.16
C TRP A 426 -20.65 3.74 4.11
N ARG A 427 -19.78 4.73 4.36
CA ARG A 427 -20.07 5.83 5.30
C ARG A 427 -20.98 6.89 4.72
N GLN A 428 -20.84 7.19 3.44
CA GLN A 428 -21.49 8.32 2.76
C GLN A 428 -22.12 7.87 1.44
N TYR A 429 -23.13 7.01 1.55
CA TYR A 429 -23.86 6.49 0.40
C TYR A 429 -24.55 7.62 -0.37
N SER A 430 -23.89 8.08 -1.44
CA SER A 430 -24.21 9.30 -2.17
C SER A 430 -23.83 9.15 -3.64
N GLN A 431 -24.39 10.00 -4.49
CA GLN A 431 -24.10 10.01 -5.93
C GLN A 431 -22.59 10.13 -6.18
N ARG A 432 -21.93 11.03 -5.44
CA ARG A 432 -20.49 11.24 -5.52
C ARG A 432 -19.73 9.96 -5.17
N ALA A 433 -20.10 9.28 -4.08
CA ALA A 433 -19.42 8.05 -3.67
C ALA A 433 -19.59 6.92 -4.69
N ILE A 434 -20.80 6.75 -5.25
CA ILE A 434 -21.08 5.76 -6.30
C ILE A 434 -20.24 6.05 -7.54
N VAL A 435 -20.28 7.29 -8.04
CA VAL A 435 -19.53 7.71 -9.23
C VAL A 435 -18.03 7.49 -9.05
N TRP A 436 -17.46 7.89 -7.89
CA TRP A 436 -16.05 7.65 -7.61
C TRP A 436 -15.69 6.16 -7.55
N ASN A 437 -16.54 5.31 -6.97
CA ASN A 437 -16.29 3.87 -6.92
C ASN A 437 -16.31 3.23 -8.30
N VAL A 438 -17.22 3.66 -9.17
CA VAL A 438 -17.30 3.17 -10.55
C VAL A 438 -16.07 3.60 -11.35
N PHE A 439 -15.70 4.88 -11.32
CA PHE A 439 -14.48 5.34 -12.02
C PHE A 439 -13.23 4.68 -11.48
N TRP A 440 -13.15 4.48 -10.16
CA TRP A 440 -12.04 3.75 -9.56
C TRP A 440 -11.99 2.29 -10.03
N GLY A 441 -13.14 1.60 -10.09
CA GLY A 441 -13.23 0.25 -10.62
C GLY A 441 -12.82 0.16 -12.09
N LEU A 442 -13.27 1.09 -12.93
CA LEU A 442 -12.88 1.18 -14.35
C LEU A 442 -11.37 1.44 -14.50
N PHE A 443 -10.83 2.37 -13.72
CA PHE A 443 -9.40 2.62 -13.67
C PHE A 443 -8.63 1.37 -13.24
N LEU A 444 -9.11 0.65 -12.23
CA LEU A 444 -8.47 -0.60 -11.80
C LEU A 444 -8.56 -1.69 -12.87
N CYS A 445 -9.66 -1.81 -13.62
CA CYS A 445 -9.74 -2.73 -14.76
C CYS A 445 -8.68 -2.40 -15.84
N ALA A 446 -8.48 -1.11 -16.12
CA ALA A 446 -7.43 -0.62 -17.01
C ALA A 446 -6.03 -0.82 -16.43
N TRP A 447 -5.87 -0.72 -15.11
CA TRP A 447 -4.61 -0.95 -14.41
C TRP A 447 -4.22 -2.42 -14.43
N ARG A 448 -5.11 -3.29 -13.95
CA ARG A 448 -5.01 -4.75 -13.91
C ARG A 448 -6.41 -5.36 -13.70
N ALA A 449 -6.87 -6.14 -14.67
CA ALA A 449 -8.27 -6.56 -14.73
C ALA A 449 -8.76 -7.39 -13.53
N ASP A 450 -7.90 -8.25 -12.98
CA ASP A 450 -8.15 -9.05 -11.77
C ASP A 450 -8.46 -8.16 -10.54
N ILE A 451 -7.67 -7.12 -10.31
CA ILE A 451 -7.88 -6.13 -9.25
C ILE A 451 -9.17 -5.34 -9.50
N GLY A 452 -9.40 -4.92 -10.74
CA GLY A 452 -10.62 -4.21 -11.14
C GLY A 452 -11.88 -5.03 -10.87
N ALA A 453 -11.88 -6.30 -11.29
CA ALA A 453 -12.98 -7.24 -11.04
C ALA A 453 -13.22 -7.44 -9.54
N ALA A 454 -12.16 -7.65 -8.76
CA ALA A 454 -12.25 -7.79 -7.30
C ALA A 454 -12.87 -6.54 -6.63
N HIS A 455 -12.45 -5.34 -7.05
CA HIS A 455 -13.03 -4.09 -6.54
C HIS A 455 -14.50 -3.93 -6.94
N ILE A 456 -14.87 -4.23 -8.19
CA ILE A 456 -16.26 -4.13 -8.64
C ILE A 456 -17.16 -5.06 -7.85
N LEU A 457 -16.74 -6.31 -7.62
CA LEU A 457 -17.48 -7.26 -6.79
C LEU A 457 -17.63 -6.77 -5.35
N ALA A 458 -16.55 -6.25 -4.75
CA ALA A 458 -16.58 -5.68 -3.42
C ALA A 458 -17.50 -4.43 -3.33
N ALA A 459 -17.43 -3.55 -4.32
CA ALA A 459 -18.28 -2.35 -4.40
C ALA A 459 -19.76 -2.72 -4.61
N ALA A 460 -20.05 -3.74 -5.43
CA ALA A 460 -21.39 -4.26 -5.62
C ALA A 460 -21.95 -4.86 -4.33
N PHE A 461 -21.14 -5.66 -3.62
CA PHE A 461 -21.51 -6.24 -2.34
C PHE A 461 -21.78 -5.17 -1.27
N ILE A 462 -20.87 -4.21 -1.10
CA ILE A 462 -21.06 -3.09 -0.17
C ILE A 462 -22.25 -2.23 -0.59
N GLY A 463 -22.42 -1.99 -1.89
CA GLY A 463 -23.56 -1.31 -2.46
C GLY A 463 -24.88 -2.00 -2.07
N LEU A 464 -24.94 -3.33 -2.19
CA LEU A 464 -26.06 -4.15 -1.75
C LEU A 464 -26.29 -4.02 -0.24
N LEU A 465 -25.26 -4.09 0.60
CA LEU A 465 -25.43 -3.89 2.04
C LEU A 465 -25.96 -2.49 2.38
N CYS A 466 -25.50 -1.45 1.68
CA CYS A 466 -26.02 -0.10 1.84
C CYS A 466 -27.48 0.03 1.36
N LEU A 467 -27.87 -0.70 0.31
CA LEU A 467 -29.26 -0.82 -0.13
C LEU A 467 -30.14 -1.45 0.96
N LEU A 468 -29.70 -2.59 1.50
CA LEU A 468 -30.41 -3.32 2.55
C LEU A 468 -30.52 -2.50 3.85
N ARG A 469 -29.48 -1.73 4.20
CA ARG A 469 -29.47 -0.87 5.39
C ARG A 469 -30.47 0.28 5.30
N ASN A 470 -30.72 0.79 4.09
CA ASN A 470 -31.55 1.96 3.85
C ASN A 470 -32.86 1.59 3.12
N PHE A 471 -33.46 0.45 3.50
CA PHE A 471 -34.56 -0.24 2.79
C PHE A 471 -35.84 0.59 2.55
N GLU A 472 -35.91 1.83 3.01
CA GLU A 472 -36.88 2.79 2.47
C GLU A 472 -36.46 3.15 1.04
N LEU A 473 -36.91 2.33 0.08
CA LEU A 473 -36.85 2.51 -1.38
C LEU A 473 -37.61 3.78 -1.79
N SER A 474 -37.13 4.93 -1.31
CA SER A 474 -37.67 6.22 -1.61
C SER A 474 -37.32 6.56 -3.06
N ARG A 475 -38.23 7.25 -3.75
CA ARG A 475 -37.98 7.79 -5.10
C ARG A 475 -36.67 8.58 -5.19
N ARG A 476 -36.25 9.24 -4.11
CA ARG A 476 -34.97 9.96 -4.01
C ARG A 476 -33.76 9.03 -4.16
N PHE A 477 -33.84 7.85 -3.56
CA PHE A 477 -32.78 6.86 -3.59
C PHE A 477 -32.65 6.19 -4.98
N ALA A 478 -33.77 5.88 -5.64
CA ALA A 478 -33.76 5.42 -7.03
C ALA A 478 -33.20 6.50 -7.99
N MET A 479 -33.60 7.76 -7.82
CA MET A 479 -33.09 8.88 -8.61
C MET A 479 -31.58 9.11 -8.42
N LEU A 480 -31.01 8.77 -7.25
CA LEU A 480 -29.57 8.82 -7.00
C LEU A 480 -28.80 7.90 -7.96
N HIS A 481 -29.28 6.66 -8.12
CA HIS A 481 -28.67 5.66 -8.98
C HIS A 481 -28.81 6.02 -10.45
N VAL A 482 -29.99 6.48 -10.87
CA VAL A 482 -30.22 6.94 -12.25
C VAL A 482 -29.27 8.09 -12.60
N ARG A 483 -29.10 9.07 -11.69
CA ARG A 483 -28.16 10.19 -11.91
C ARG A 483 -26.70 9.73 -11.95
N ALA A 484 -26.31 8.83 -11.06
CA ALA A 484 -24.95 8.26 -11.07
C ALA A 484 -24.69 7.49 -12.37
N ALA A 485 -25.63 6.63 -12.78
CA ALA A 485 -25.56 5.87 -14.02
C ALA A 485 -25.48 6.79 -15.25
N LEU A 486 -26.28 7.86 -15.30
CA LEU A 486 -26.23 8.84 -16.39
C LEU A 486 -24.85 9.51 -16.49
N ILE A 487 -24.27 9.94 -15.36
CA ILE A 487 -22.92 10.53 -15.36
C ILE A 487 -21.88 9.52 -15.86
N VAL A 488 -21.93 8.29 -15.35
CA VAL A 488 -21.01 7.23 -15.78
C VAL A 488 -21.16 6.96 -17.28
N MET A 489 -22.38 6.81 -17.78
CA MET A 489 -22.65 6.55 -19.20
C MET A 489 -22.17 7.70 -20.09
N LEU A 490 -22.44 8.95 -19.72
CA LEU A 490 -21.99 10.12 -20.49
C LEU A 490 -20.47 10.23 -20.52
N SER A 491 -19.80 10.00 -19.39
CA SER A 491 -18.34 10.01 -19.33
C SER A 491 -17.73 8.85 -20.10
N LEU A 492 -18.29 7.65 -20.01
CA LEU A 492 -17.85 6.49 -20.80
C LEU A 492 -18.03 6.74 -22.30
N ALA A 493 -19.17 7.29 -22.71
CA ALA A 493 -19.41 7.68 -24.10
C ALA A 493 -18.38 8.72 -24.58
N GLY A 494 -18.03 9.69 -23.74
CA GLY A 494 -16.97 10.67 -24.02
C GLY A 494 -15.59 10.04 -24.17
N ILE A 495 -15.22 9.12 -23.26
CA ILE A 495 -13.95 8.37 -23.34
C ILE A 495 -13.91 7.50 -24.59
N ILE A 496 -14.97 6.75 -24.88
CA ILE A 496 -15.07 5.90 -26.07
C ILE A 496 -14.99 6.76 -27.33
N SER A 497 -15.67 7.90 -27.37
CA SER A 497 -15.60 8.82 -28.51
C SER A 497 -14.18 9.36 -28.72
N LEU A 498 -13.47 9.70 -27.63
CA LEU A 498 -12.08 10.12 -27.71
C LEU A 498 -11.17 8.99 -28.21
N VAL A 499 -11.38 7.77 -27.72
CA VAL A 499 -10.64 6.58 -28.16
C VAL A 499 -10.91 6.30 -29.65
N MET A 500 -12.16 6.39 -30.10
CA MET A 500 -12.53 6.23 -31.51
C MET A 500 -11.85 7.25 -32.43
N LEU A 501 -11.52 8.45 -31.92
CA LEU A 501 -10.74 9.44 -32.68
C LEU A 501 -9.25 9.10 -32.80
N CYS A 502 -8.74 8.24 -31.91
CA CYS A 502 -7.32 7.92 -31.81
C CYS A 502 -6.96 6.52 -32.34
N VAL A 503 -7.92 5.59 -32.37
CA VAL A 503 -7.70 4.20 -32.78
C VAL A 503 -7.60 4.08 -34.29
N GLN A 504 -6.58 3.36 -34.75
CA GLN A 504 -6.45 2.93 -36.14
C GLN A 504 -7.08 1.54 -36.29
N GLY A 505 -8.22 1.43 -36.98
CA GLY A 505 -8.89 0.15 -37.27
C GLY A 505 -10.30 0.02 -36.68
N ASN A 506 -10.83 -1.21 -36.67
CA ASN A 506 -12.18 -1.50 -36.16
C ASN A 506 -12.14 -1.75 -34.64
N LEU A 507 -12.63 -0.77 -33.87
CA LEU A 507 -12.70 -0.87 -32.41
C LEU A 507 -13.44 -2.13 -31.92
N LEU A 508 -14.48 -2.58 -32.63
CA LEU A 508 -15.24 -3.75 -32.21
C LEU A 508 -14.40 -5.03 -32.28
N ASP A 509 -13.61 -5.19 -33.34
CA ASP A 509 -12.73 -6.35 -33.50
C ASP A 509 -11.64 -6.36 -32.42
N ASN A 510 -11.08 -5.18 -32.13
CA ASN A 510 -10.09 -5.00 -31.06
C ASN A 510 -10.68 -5.32 -29.67
N LEU A 511 -11.91 -4.90 -29.39
CA LEU A 511 -12.63 -5.26 -28.16
C LEU A 511 -12.94 -6.75 -28.07
N ILE A 512 -13.33 -7.41 -29.17
CA ILE A 512 -13.56 -8.85 -29.20
C ILE A 512 -12.27 -9.62 -28.92
N MET A 513 -11.15 -9.21 -29.52
CA MET A 513 -9.83 -9.78 -29.24
C MET A 513 -9.44 -9.58 -27.78
N ALA A 514 -9.60 -8.38 -27.23
CA ALA A 514 -9.33 -8.09 -25.81
C ALA A 514 -10.22 -8.94 -24.88
N LEU A 515 -11.50 -9.10 -25.19
CA LEU A 515 -12.41 -9.96 -24.42
C LEU A 515 -12.05 -11.44 -24.50
N SER A 516 -11.62 -11.92 -25.67
CA SER A 516 -11.16 -13.31 -25.84
C SER A 516 -9.90 -13.62 -25.02
N TYR A 517 -9.07 -12.60 -24.76
CA TYR A 517 -7.88 -12.73 -23.92
C TYR A 517 -8.22 -12.93 -22.43
N PHE A 518 -9.37 -12.44 -21.96
CA PHE A 518 -9.87 -12.69 -20.59
C PHE A 518 -10.51 -14.09 -20.43
N ASP A 519 -10.68 -14.83 -21.51
CA ASP A 519 -11.09 -16.23 -21.49
C ASP A 519 -9.85 -17.14 -21.38
N SER A 520 -10.07 -18.46 -21.42
CA SER A 520 -9.03 -19.50 -21.40
C SER A 520 -7.95 -19.35 -22.49
N ALA A 521 -8.12 -18.46 -23.47
CA ALA A 521 -7.18 -18.26 -24.56
C ALA A 521 -5.78 -17.79 -24.13
N GLN A 522 -5.62 -17.20 -22.93
CA GLN A 522 -4.29 -16.94 -22.36
C GLN A 522 -3.47 -18.23 -22.13
N GLY A 523 -4.14 -19.35 -21.84
CA GLY A 523 -3.50 -20.65 -21.60
C GLY A 523 -3.42 -21.56 -22.83
N TYR A 524 -4.26 -21.32 -23.85
CA TYR A 524 -4.41 -22.23 -24.99
C TYR A 524 -4.12 -21.59 -26.36
N GLY A 525 -3.96 -20.27 -26.42
CA GLY A 525 -3.89 -19.50 -27.67
C GLY A 525 -5.28 -19.36 -28.33
N THR A 526 -5.56 -18.19 -28.91
CA THR A 526 -6.79 -18.00 -29.70
C THR A 526 -6.63 -18.63 -31.09
N LEU A 527 -7.56 -19.48 -31.47
CA LEU A 527 -7.70 -20.07 -32.83
C LEU A 527 -8.23 -19.08 -33.88
N VAL A 528 -8.09 -17.77 -33.63
CA VAL A 528 -8.50 -16.74 -34.59
C VAL A 528 -7.38 -16.60 -35.62
N LEU A 529 -7.32 -17.56 -36.53
CA LEU A 529 -6.68 -17.36 -37.83
C LEU A 529 -7.36 -16.15 -38.46
N HIS A 530 -6.58 -15.10 -38.73
CA HIS A 530 -7.00 -13.96 -39.53
C HIS A 530 -7.80 -14.46 -40.73
N ARG A 531 -9.09 -14.10 -40.79
CA ARG A 531 -9.77 -14.01 -42.08
C ARG A 531 -9.16 -12.81 -42.78
N GLU A 532 -8.06 -13.02 -43.49
CA GLU A 532 -7.65 -12.12 -44.55
C GLU A 532 -8.81 -12.03 -45.54
N LYS A 533 -9.32 -10.82 -45.72
CA LYS A 533 -10.13 -10.41 -46.87
C LYS A 533 -9.57 -9.12 -47.40
#